data_AF-A0A813AI69-F1
#
_entry.id   AF-A0A813AI69-F1
#
_cell.length_a   1.000
_cell.length_b   1.000
_cell.length_c   1.000
_cell.angle_alpha   90.00
_cell.angle_beta   90.00
_cell.angle_gamma   90.00
#
_symmetry.space_group_name_H-M   'P 1'
#
loop_
_entity.id
_entity.type
_entity.pdbx_description
1 polymer ?
#
loop_
_entity_poly.entity_id
_entity_poly.type
_entity_poly.pdbx_seq_one_letter_code
_entity_poly.pdbx_strand_id
1 'polypeptide(L)'
;MTAFLFELLVPLSLGFFTFVALGDPGTVPARPQGNSAVEELMKVIDSPAGDIEPPDINRLCTTTWVMKGLRTKYCVQTGACVEEFDHYCVWLNNTIGKANHRQFVGLAIVEFFTQVTHVRLCMVTVMSLIPYQSFTQWMWGAITSYPLLTMIVVIHCVTAPWVLMLTLHQSRLVLMNLTTNEMMNMHRYEHFWTIRQIGPGHSSRIFRNPFNKGSGVANCLDFWWHRTRWQMVAQPQPLEGGCQKQCCNHSH
;
A
#
# COMPACT_ATOMS: atom_id res chain seq x y z
N MET A 1 -18.70 -23.37 -16.37
CA MET A 1 -18.44 -22.36 -15.32
C MET A 1 -16.96 -21.98 -15.22
N THR A 2 -16.03 -22.92 -14.97
CA THR A 2 -14.58 -22.61 -14.85
C THR A 2 -13.98 -21.97 -16.10
N ALA A 3 -14.28 -22.49 -17.31
CA ALA A 3 -13.82 -21.88 -18.56
C ALA A 3 -14.31 -20.43 -18.72
N PHE A 4 -15.60 -20.18 -18.49
CA PHE A 4 -16.17 -18.83 -18.54
C PHE A 4 -15.49 -17.85 -17.56
N LEU A 5 -15.21 -18.29 -16.33
CA LEU A 5 -14.49 -17.45 -15.36
C LEU A 5 -13.07 -17.15 -15.84
N PHE A 6 -12.37 -18.11 -16.42
CA PHE A 6 -11.03 -17.91 -16.96
C PHE A 6 -11.04 -16.89 -18.12
N GLU A 7 -11.97 -17.04 -19.07
CA GLU A 7 -12.15 -16.12 -20.20
C GLU A 7 -12.49 -14.68 -19.76
N LEU A 8 -13.12 -14.50 -18.60
CA LEU A 8 -13.39 -13.19 -18.03
C LEU A 8 -12.19 -12.62 -17.26
N LEU A 9 -11.51 -13.46 -16.48
CA LEU A 9 -10.44 -13.03 -15.57
C LEU A 9 -9.15 -12.68 -16.31
N VAL A 10 -8.82 -13.38 -17.41
CA VAL A 10 -7.63 -13.08 -18.23
C VAL A 10 -7.64 -11.66 -18.80
N PRO A 11 -8.66 -11.21 -19.55
CA PRO A 11 -8.69 -9.84 -20.07
C PRO A 11 -8.77 -8.81 -18.94
N LEU A 12 -9.41 -9.14 -17.81
CA LEU A 12 -9.43 -8.25 -16.65
C LEU A 12 -8.03 -8.09 -16.03
N SER A 13 -7.27 -9.18 -15.89
CA SER A 13 -5.87 -9.14 -15.42
C SER A 13 -5.01 -8.31 -16.35
N LEU A 14 -5.10 -8.54 -17.67
CA LEU A 14 -4.39 -7.75 -18.69
C LEU A 14 -4.79 -6.27 -18.66
N GLY A 15 -6.08 -5.96 -18.47
CA GLY A 15 -6.58 -4.60 -18.34
C GLY A 15 -6.00 -3.87 -17.13
N PHE A 16 -5.97 -4.52 -15.97
CA PHE A 16 -5.33 -3.96 -14.78
C PHE A 16 -3.81 -3.83 -14.95
N PHE A 17 -3.15 -4.85 -15.49
CA PHE A 17 -1.71 -4.83 -15.74
C PHE A 17 -1.32 -3.66 -16.64
N THR A 18 -2.00 -3.49 -17.78
CA THR A 18 -1.74 -2.39 -18.72
C THR A 18 -2.01 -1.03 -18.09
N PHE A 19 -3.11 -0.89 -17.35
CA PHE A 19 -3.42 0.36 -16.63
C PHE A 19 -2.32 0.72 -15.63
N VAL A 20 -1.86 -0.24 -14.82
CA VAL A 20 -0.88 0.05 -13.78
C VAL A 20 0.52 0.23 -14.36
N ALA A 21 0.92 -0.58 -15.34
CA ALA A 21 2.24 -0.51 -15.95
C ALA A 21 2.44 0.78 -16.75
N LEU A 22 1.41 1.26 -17.44
CA LEU A 22 1.50 2.44 -18.32
C LEU A 22 0.92 3.72 -17.72
N GLY A 23 0.16 3.62 -16.62
CA GLY A 23 -0.52 4.75 -15.99
C GLY A 23 0.40 5.60 -15.12
N ASP A 24 0.03 6.87 -14.96
CA ASP A 24 0.68 7.76 -14.00
C ASP A 24 0.40 7.29 -12.55
N PRO A 25 1.42 7.15 -11.69
CA PRO A 25 1.22 6.74 -10.30
C PRO A 25 0.68 7.86 -9.39
N GLY A 26 0.47 9.06 -9.91
CA GLY A 26 0.18 10.28 -9.14
C GLY A 26 1.45 11.10 -8.97
N THR A 27 2.16 11.36 -10.07
CA THR A 27 3.37 12.18 -10.05
C THR A 27 3.04 13.64 -9.75
N VAL A 28 3.86 14.26 -8.91
CA VAL A 28 3.76 15.68 -8.59
C VAL A 28 4.75 16.44 -9.48
N PRO A 29 4.28 17.42 -10.28
CA PRO A 29 5.14 18.15 -11.20
C PRO A 29 6.24 18.91 -10.45
N ALA A 30 7.47 18.83 -10.97
CA ALA A 30 8.60 19.54 -10.40
C ALA A 30 8.42 21.06 -10.52
N ARG A 31 8.97 21.81 -9.57
CA ARG A 31 8.92 23.27 -9.56
C ARG A 31 10.26 23.86 -10.02
N PRO A 32 10.25 24.94 -10.83
CA PRO A 32 11.47 25.61 -11.24
C PRO A 32 12.14 26.33 -10.07
N GLN A 33 13.46 26.46 -10.14
CA GLN A 33 14.32 27.12 -9.18
C GLN A 33 14.10 28.65 -9.27
N GLY A 34 13.10 29.15 -8.54
CA GLY A 34 12.60 30.54 -8.62
C GLY A 34 11.08 30.68 -8.49
N ASN A 35 10.34 29.56 -8.49
CA ASN A 35 9.01 29.40 -7.88
C ASN A 35 9.06 28.21 -6.91
N SER A 36 10.22 28.05 -6.25
CA SER A 36 10.49 26.90 -5.41
C SER A 36 9.62 26.97 -4.17
N ALA A 37 9.30 25.82 -3.61
CA ALA A 37 8.50 25.77 -2.39
C ALA A 37 9.19 26.46 -1.18
N VAL A 38 10.51 26.64 -1.25
CA VAL A 38 11.29 27.44 -0.28
C VAL A 38 10.92 28.92 -0.34
N GLU A 39 10.68 29.46 -1.54
CA GLU A 39 10.34 30.87 -1.69
C GLU A 39 8.92 31.16 -1.20
N GLU A 40 7.99 30.24 -1.44
CA GLU A 40 6.64 30.30 -0.82
C GLU A 40 6.74 30.18 0.70
N LEU A 41 7.57 29.29 1.22
CA LEU A 41 7.80 29.14 2.66
C LEU A 41 8.36 30.43 3.28
N MET A 42 9.37 31.05 2.65
CA MET A 42 9.92 32.33 3.12
C MET A 42 8.86 33.44 3.11
N LYS A 43 8.04 33.53 2.07
CA LYS A 43 6.91 34.48 2.02
C LYS A 43 5.89 34.26 3.15
N VAL A 44 5.62 33.01 3.52
CA VAL A 44 4.74 32.68 4.65
C VAL A 44 5.37 33.04 6.00
N ILE A 45 6.66 32.76 6.18
CA ILE A 45 7.40 33.13 7.40
C ILE A 45 7.48 34.64 7.58
N ASP A 46 7.70 35.37 6.49
CA ASP A 46 7.81 36.85 6.49
C ASP A 46 6.44 37.55 6.54
N SER A 47 5.33 36.80 6.41
CA SER A 47 3.99 37.37 6.50
C SER A 47 3.62 37.66 7.96
N PRO A 48 3.10 38.87 8.29
CA PRO A 48 2.78 39.26 9.67
C PRO A 48 1.53 38.55 10.26
N ALA A 49 1.10 37.43 9.69
CA ALA A 49 -0.05 36.65 10.14
C ALA A 49 0.43 35.54 11.08
N GLY A 50 0.37 35.81 12.39
CA GLY A 50 0.78 34.91 13.48
C GLY A 50 -0.08 33.64 13.69
N ASP A 51 -0.80 33.16 12.67
CA ASP A 51 -1.74 32.04 12.79
C ASP A 51 -1.44 30.84 11.85
N ILE A 52 -0.41 30.93 10.99
CA ILE A 52 -0.04 29.83 10.08
C ILE A 52 1.25 29.17 10.60
N GLU A 53 1.14 27.93 11.06
CA GLU A 53 2.30 27.12 11.41
C GLU A 53 3.21 26.98 10.16
N PRO A 54 4.49 27.38 10.24
CA PRO A 54 5.36 27.43 9.07
C PRO A 54 5.53 26.00 8.49
N PRO A 55 5.46 25.84 7.16
CA PRO A 55 5.66 24.54 6.53
C PRO A 55 7.01 23.91 6.93
N ASP A 56 6.97 22.64 7.35
CA ASP A 56 8.16 21.89 7.76
C ASP A 56 9.15 21.72 6.58
N ILE A 57 10.27 22.44 6.66
CA ILE A 57 11.33 22.45 5.64
C ILE A 57 11.92 21.07 5.37
N ASN A 58 11.87 20.14 6.34
CA ASN A 58 12.36 18.77 6.17
C ASN A 58 11.53 17.98 5.14
N ARG A 59 10.34 18.48 4.78
CA ARG A 59 9.48 17.89 3.75
C ARG A 59 9.78 18.40 2.35
N LEU A 60 10.71 19.34 2.17
CA LEU A 60 11.12 19.77 0.85
C LEU A 60 11.81 18.63 0.09
N CYS A 61 11.41 18.41 -1.15
CA CYS A 61 12.20 17.63 -2.09
C CYS A 61 13.30 18.51 -2.69
N THR A 62 14.56 18.23 -2.39
CA THR A 62 15.70 18.99 -2.96
C THR A 62 15.95 18.68 -4.44
N THR A 63 15.40 17.58 -4.96
CA THR A 63 15.53 17.22 -6.39
C THR A 63 14.46 17.87 -7.26
N THR A 64 13.20 17.88 -6.81
CA THR A 64 12.06 18.37 -7.60
C THR A 64 11.54 19.72 -7.11
N TRP A 65 12.08 20.25 -6.01
CA TRP A 65 11.69 21.52 -5.37
C TRP A 65 10.21 21.60 -4.96
N VAL A 66 9.59 20.46 -4.70
CA VAL A 66 8.21 20.29 -4.24
C VAL A 66 8.16 20.11 -2.72
N MET A 67 7.22 20.76 -2.02
CA MET A 67 6.87 20.38 -0.63
C MET A 67 6.14 19.04 -0.64
N LYS A 68 6.73 18.00 -0.06
CA LYS A 68 6.12 16.67 0.03
C LYS A 68 4.92 16.71 0.98
N GLY A 69 3.79 16.12 0.59
CA GLY A 69 2.75 15.67 1.50
C GLY A 69 3.30 14.68 2.54
N LEU A 70 2.56 14.42 3.64
CA LEU A 70 2.99 13.47 4.68
C LEU A 70 3.29 12.07 4.11
N ARG A 71 2.51 11.66 3.10
CA ARG A 71 2.61 10.37 2.41
C ARG A 71 3.29 10.46 1.03
N THR A 72 3.86 11.62 0.68
CA THR A 72 4.54 11.83 -0.61
C THR A 72 6.02 11.46 -0.50
N LYS A 73 6.55 10.74 -1.49
CA LYS A 73 7.98 10.37 -1.55
C LYS A 73 8.55 10.61 -2.93
N TYR A 74 9.86 10.86 -2.97
CA TYR A 74 10.61 10.89 -4.21
C TYR A 74 10.98 9.46 -4.59
N CYS A 75 10.63 9.07 -5.80
CA CYS A 75 11.03 7.79 -6.38
C CYS A 75 12.22 8.04 -7.32
N VAL A 76 13.36 7.43 -7.01
CA VAL A 76 14.59 7.60 -7.79
C VAL A 76 14.42 7.02 -9.19
N GLN A 77 13.70 5.91 -9.31
CA GLN A 77 13.49 5.19 -10.57
C GLN A 77 12.65 5.99 -11.57
N THR A 78 11.65 6.74 -11.10
CA THR A 78 10.83 7.61 -11.97
C THR A 78 11.32 9.05 -12.02
N GLY A 79 12.27 9.43 -11.16
CA GLY A 79 12.80 10.79 -11.09
C GLY A 79 11.79 11.83 -10.57
N ALA A 80 10.70 11.40 -9.92
CA ALA A 80 9.59 12.27 -9.55
C ALA A 80 9.11 12.06 -8.10
N CYS A 81 8.47 13.07 -7.53
CA CYS A 81 7.67 12.89 -6.31
C CYS A 81 6.34 12.24 -6.65
N VAL A 82 5.89 11.29 -5.84
CA VAL A 82 4.63 10.55 -6.04
C VAL A 82 3.78 10.67 -4.77
N GLU A 83 2.52 11.04 -4.93
CA GLU A 83 1.55 11.10 -3.83
C GLU A 83 1.19 9.71 -3.31
N GLU A 84 0.96 9.59 -2.00
CA GLU A 84 0.64 8.31 -1.31
C GLU A 84 1.52 7.16 -1.78
N PHE A 85 2.83 7.40 -1.81
CA PHE A 85 3.82 6.45 -2.34
C PHE A 85 3.78 5.13 -1.59
N ASP A 86 3.61 4.04 -2.34
CA ASP A 86 3.62 2.69 -1.80
C ASP A 86 4.98 2.02 -1.99
N HIS A 87 5.38 1.80 -3.23
CA HIS A 87 6.70 1.26 -3.60
C HIS A 87 6.97 1.45 -5.10
N TYR A 88 8.21 1.24 -5.53
CA TYR A 88 8.51 1.00 -6.93
C TYR A 88 8.39 -0.50 -7.23
N CYS A 89 7.50 -0.88 -8.15
CA CYS A 89 7.27 -2.27 -8.50
C CYS A 89 8.11 -2.65 -9.72
N VAL A 90 9.13 -3.48 -9.50
CA VAL A 90 10.03 -3.95 -10.57
C VAL A 90 9.30 -4.77 -11.63
N TRP A 91 8.25 -5.50 -11.25
CA TRP A 91 7.48 -6.36 -12.17
C TRP A 91 6.59 -5.58 -13.14
N LEU A 92 6.18 -4.37 -12.74
CA LEU A 92 5.37 -3.47 -13.54
C LEU A 92 6.21 -2.38 -14.20
N ASN A 93 7.50 -2.31 -13.85
CA ASN A 93 8.40 -1.23 -14.23
C ASN A 93 7.79 0.17 -13.96
N ASN A 94 7.03 0.29 -12.86
CA ASN A 94 6.34 1.53 -12.52
C ASN A 94 6.24 1.70 -10.99
N THR A 95 6.07 2.94 -10.56
CA THR A 95 5.76 3.24 -9.15
C THR A 95 4.30 2.92 -8.85
N ILE A 96 4.03 2.46 -7.64
CA ILE A 96 2.68 2.33 -7.09
C ILE A 96 2.45 3.50 -6.14
N GLY A 97 1.42 4.29 -6.42
CA GLY A 97 1.07 5.50 -5.69
C GLY A 97 -0.42 5.81 -5.79
N LYS A 98 -0.82 6.99 -5.32
CA LYS A 98 -2.22 7.39 -5.17
C LYS A 98 -3.12 7.08 -6.37
N ALA A 99 -2.64 7.29 -7.60
CA ALA A 99 -3.48 7.19 -8.79
C ALA A 99 -3.67 5.74 -9.30
N ASN A 100 -2.76 4.82 -9.00
CA ASN A 100 -2.78 3.44 -9.51
C ASN A 100 -2.81 2.34 -8.42
N HIS A 101 -2.71 2.69 -7.13
CA HIS A 101 -2.65 1.72 -6.03
C HIS A 101 -3.84 0.75 -6.00
N ARG A 102 -5.07 1.24 -6.24
CA ARG A 102 -6.26 0.38 -6.22
C ARG A 102 -6.24 -0.67 -7.33
N GLN A 103 -5.79 -0.26 -8.51
CA GLN A 103 -5.65 -1.12 -9.67
C GLN A 103 -4.53 -2.14 -9.45
N PHE A 104 -3.45 -1.79 -8.76
CA PHE A 104 -2.44 -2.74 -8.32
C PHE A 104 -2.99 -3.80 -7.36
N VAL A 105 -3.77 -3.39 -6.34
CA VAL A 105 -4.41 -4.34 -5.42
C VAL A 105 -5.45 -5.21 -6.16
N GLY A 106 -6.23 -4.60 -7.06
CA GLY A 106 -7.16 -5.32 -7.92
C GLY A 106 -6.47 -6.33 -8.84
N LEU A 107 -5.33 -5.96 -9.43
CA LEU A 107 -4.49 -6.84 -10.23
C LEU A 107 -4.06 -8.07 -9.43
N ALA A 108 -3.52 -7.89 -8.21
CA ALA A 108 -3.09 -9.02 -7.38
C ALA A 108 -4.23 -10.00 -7.07
N ILE A 109 -5.42 -9.47 -6.74
CA ILE A 109 -6.62 -10.28 -6.47
C ILE A 109 -7.06 -11.04 -7.73
N VAL A 110 -7.24 -10.34 -8.85
CA VAL A 110 -7.68 -10.93 -10.12
C VAL A 110 -6.69 -11.96 -10.63
N GLU A 111 -5.39 -11.67 -10.53
CA GLU A 111 -4.32 -12.57 -10.94
C GLU A 111 -4.34 -13.87 -10.11
N PHE A 112 -4.51 -13.79 -8.79
CA PHE A 112 -4.64 -14.98 -7.95
C PHE A 112 -5.81 -15.87 -8.40
N PHE A 113 -6.99 -15.29 -8.62
CA PHE A 113 -8.15 -16.05 -9.09
C PHE A 113 -7.98 -16.58 -10.52
N THR A 114 -7.27 -15.85 -11.38
CA THR A 114 -6.91 -16.30 -12.74
C THR A 114 -6.06 -17.56 -12.67
N GLN A 115 -5.00 -17.56 -11.85
CA GLN A 115 -4.11 -18.72 -11.69
C GLN A 115 -4.86 -19.94 -11.12
N VAL A 116 -5.70 -19.76 -10.09
CA VAL A 116 -6.52 -20.85 -9.53
C VAL A 116 -7.48 -21.42 -10.58
N THR A 117 -8.14 -20.56 -11.35
CA THR A 117 -9.09 -20.99 -12.38
C THR A 117 -8.38 -21.71 -13.53
N HIS A 118 -7.19 -21.23 -13.94
CA HIS A 118 -6.38 -21.85 -14.98
C HIS A 118 -5.87 -23.23 -14.54
N VAL A 119 -5.32 -23.35 -13.33
CA VAL A 119 -4.89 -24.66 -12.78
C VAL A 119 -6.05 -25.66 -12.78
N ARG A 120 -7.24 -25.23 -12.34
CA ARG A 120 -8.43 -26.09 -12.38
C ARG A 120 -8.80 -26.51 -13.80
N LEU A 121 -8.74 -25.59 -14.76
CA LEU A 121 -9.00 -25.89 -16.17
C LEU A 121 -7.99 -26.92 -16.71
N CYS A 122 -6.70 -26.69 -16.46
CA CYS A 122 -5.64 -27.64 -16.84
C CYS A 122 -5.87 -29.02 -16.24
N MET A 123 -6.22 -29.11 -14.95
CA MET A 123 -6.49 -30.38 -14.29
C MET A 123 -7.67 -31.13 -14.94
N VAL A 124 -8.79 -30.44 -15.22
CA VAL A 124 -9.93 -31.04 -15.91
C VAL A 124 -9.54 -31.52 -17.31
N THR A 125 -8.77 -30.72 -18.04
CA THR A 125 -8.27 -31.08 -19.37
C THR A 125 -7.37 -32.32 -19.32
N VAL A 126 -6.38 -32.39 -18.43
CA VAL A 126 -5.51 -33.57 -18.28
C VAL A 126 -6.33 -34.82 -17.93
N MET A 127 -7.29 -34.73 -17.01
CA MET A 127 -8.16 -35.85 -16.64
C MET A 127 -9.05 -36.34 -17.79
N SER A 128 -9.38 -35.45 -18.75
CA SER A 128 -10.16 -35.82 -19.93
C SER A 128 -9.31 -36.45 -21.05
N LEU A 129 -8.03 -36.08 -21.13
CA LEU A 129 -7.12 -36.53 -22.19
C LEU A 129 -6.40 -37.84 -21.83
N ILE A 130 -6.13 -38.06 -20.53
CA ILE A 130 -5.36 -39.21 -20.06
C ILE A 130 -6.22 -40.02 -19.10
N PRO A 131 -6.61 -41.26 -19.47
CA PRO A 131 -7.39 -42.12 -18.60
C PRO A 131 -6.58 -42.45 -17.34
N TYR A 132 -7.21 -42.26 -16.18
CA TYR A 132 -6.57 -42.55 -14.91
C TYR A 132 -6.53 -44.06 -14.66
N GLN A 133 -5.32 -44.62 -14.61
CA GLN A 133 -5.07 -46.03 -14.27
C GLN A 133 -4.28 -46.14 -12.95
N SER A 134 -3.23 -45.33 -12.81
CA SER A 134 -2.47 -45.13 -11.57
C SER A 134 -1.86 -43.72 -11.58
N PHE A 135 -1.53 -43.19 -10.40
CA PHE A 135 -0.93 -41.86 -10.28
C PHE A 135 0.35 -41.71 -11.13
N THR A 136 1.25 -42.69 -11.07
CA THR A 136 2.52 -42.65 -11.81
C THR A 136 2.32 -42.65 -13.31
N GLN A 137 1.44 -43.51 -13.83
CA GLN A 137 1.14 -43.57 -15.28
C GLN A 137 0.43 -42.31 -15.76
N TRP A 138 -0.51 -41.79 -14.97
CA TRP A 138 -1.21 -40.56 -15.28
C TRP A 138 -0.26 -39.35 -15.31
N MET A 139 0.59 -39.22 -14.28
CA MET A 139 1.61 -38.16 -14.20
C MET A 139 2.60 -38.25 -15.37
N TRP A 140 3.13 -39.45 -15.63
CA TRP A 140 4.08 -39.67 -16.71
C TRP A 140 3.44 -39.35 -18.06
N GLY A 141 2.21 -39.83 -18.30
CA GLY A 141 1.44 -39.51 -19.49
C GLY A 141 1.20 -38.00 -19.66
N ALA A 142 0.93 -37.26 -18.59
CA ALA A 142 0.75 -35.82 -18.65
C ALA A 142 2.04 -35.12 -19.08
N ILE A 143 3.16 -35.49 -18.45
CA ILE A 143 4.49 -34.94 -18.74
C ILE A 143 4.91 -35.23 -20.19
N THR A 144 4.75 -36.47 -20.67
CA THR A 144 5.27 -36.87 -21.98
C THR A 144 4.34 -36.49 -23.13
N SER A 145 3.03 -36.59 -22.93
CA SER A 145 2.05 -36.38 -24.01
C SER A 145 1.60 -34.92 -24.10
N TYR A 146 1.63 -34.16 -22.99
CA TYR A 146 1.19 -32.76 -22.93
C TYR A 146 2.16 -31.87 -22.14
N PRO A 147 3.45 -31.80 -22.53
CA PRO A 147 4.50 -31.11 -21.76
C PRO A 147 4.21 -29.62 -21.52
N LEU A 148 3.58 -28.92 -22.47
CA LEU A 148 3.19 -27.52 -22.30
C LEU A 148 2.15 -27.34 -21.17
N LEU A 149 1.15 -28.23 -21.11
CA LEU A 149 0.10 -28.18 -20.10
C LEU A 149 0.68 -28.45 -18.70
N THR A 150 1.58 -29.43 -18.60
CA THR A 150 2.33 -29.70 -17.37
C THR A 150 3.18 -28.50 -16.96
N MET A 151 3.92 -27.89 -17.89
CA MET A 151 4.76 -26.72 -17.61
C MET A 151 3.92 -25.55 -17.06
N ILE A 152 2.75 -25.27 -17.66
CA ILE A 152 1.83 -24.22 -17.20
C ILE A 152 1.38 -24.49 -15.75
N VAL A 153 0.97 -25.72 -15.43
CA VAL A 153 0.56 -26.08 -14.07
C VAL A 153 1.71 -25.91 -13.08
N VAL A 154 2.93 -26.34 -13.43
CA VAL A 154 4.12 -26.17 -12.57
C VAL A 154 4.41 -24.70 -12.33
N ILE A 155 4.35 -23.85 -13.37
CA ILE A 155 4.56 -22.40 -13.22
C ILE A 155 3.55 -21.83 -12.23
N HIS A 156 2.25 -22.13 -12.39
CA HIS A 156 1.21 -21.63 -11.48
C HIS A 156 1.38 -22.15 -10.05
N CYS A 157 1.80 -23.40 -9.85
CA CYS A 157 2.08 -23.94 -8.52
C CYS A 157 3.22 -23.19 -7.82
N VAL A 158 4.19 -22.65 -8.58
CA VAL A 158 5.29 -21.84 -8.04
C VAL A 158 4.88 -20.38 -7.84
N THR A 159 4.11 -19.79 -8.76
CA THR A 159 3.77 -18.36 -8.72
C THR A 159 2.57 -18.04 -7.82
N ALA A 160 1.55 -18.90 -7.77
CA ALA A 160 0.32 -18.63 -7.04
C ALA A 160 0.53 -18.41 -5.53
N PRO A 161 1.42 -19.16 -4.84
CA PRO A 161 1.74 -18.87 -3.44
C PRO A 161 2.31 -17.47 -3.22
N TRP A 162 3.17 -16.99 -4.13
CA TRP A 162 3.73 -15.64 -4.05
C TRP A 162 2.69 -14.55 -4.33
N VAL A 163 1.84 -14.74 -5.32
CA VAL A 163 0.73 -13.83 -5.61
C VAL A 163 -0.27 -13.80 -4.45
N LEU A 164 -0.55 -14.95 -3.82
CA LEU A 164 -1.39 -15.01 -2.63
C LEU A 164 -0.76 -14.25 -1.46
N MET A 165 0.54 -14.46 -1.19
CA MET A 165 1.25 -13.73 -0.15
C MET A 165 1.17 -12.21 -0.39
N LEU A 166 1.41 -11.75 -1.62
CA LEU A 166 1.28 -10.35 -2.01
C LEU A 166 -0.15 -9.84 -1.78
N THR A 167 -1.16 -10.60 -2.21
CA THR A 167 -2.57 -10.24 -2.06
C THR A 167 -2.95 -10.09 -0.59
N LEU A 168 -2.56 -11.04 0.26
CA LEU A 168 -2.80 -10.98 1.71
C LEU A 168 -2.07 -9.81 2.36
N HIS A 169 -0.81 -9.57 1.96
CA HIS A 169 -0.02 -8.45 2.48
C HIS A 169 -0.68 -7.10 2.15
N GLN A 170 -1.02 -6.88 0.88
CA GLN A 170 -1.66 -5.64 0.44
C GLN A 170 -3.04 -5.47 1.07
N SER A 171 -3.83 -6.55 1.17
CA SER A 171 -5.12 -6.51 1.85
C SER A 171 -4.99 -6.10 3.32
N ARG A 172 -3.97 -6.62 4.02
CA ARG A 172 -3.67 -6.22 5.41
C ARG A 172 -3.30 -4.73 5.50
N LEU A 173 -2.48 -4.23 4.59
CA LEU A 173 -2.09 -2.81 4.57
C LEU A 173 -3.28 -1.89 4.29
N VAL A 174 -4.17 -2.28 3.37
CA VAL A 174 -5.44 -1.58 3.12
C VAL A 174 -6.31 -1.54 4.38
N LEU A 175 -6.48 -2.68 5.05
CA LEU A 175 -7.23 -2.77 6.33
C LEU A 175 -6.61 -1.90 7.43
N MET A 176 -5.29 -1.70 7.42
CA MET A 176 -4.60 -0.85 8.39
C MET A 176 -4.47 0.61 7.94
N ASN A 177 -4.90 0.98 6.73
CA ASN A 177 -4.64 2.27 6.08
C ASN A 177 -3.14 2.67 6.06
N LEU A 178 -2.26 1.72 5.76
CA LEU A 178 -0.83 1.96 5.59
C LEU A 178 -0.41 1.71 4.14
N THR A 179 0.66 2.38 3.70
CA THR A 179 1.40 1.97 2.50
C THR A 179 2.54 1.03 2.87
N THR A 180 3.06 0.27 1.90
CA THR A 180 4.22 -0.61 2.08
C THR A 180 5.42 0.20 2.57
N ASN A 181 5.69 1.36 1.95
CA ASN A 181 6.73 2.29 2.39
C ASN A 181 6.55 2.77 3.84
N GLU A 182 5.32 3.08 4.25
CA GLU A 182 5.03 3.49 5.63
C GLU A 182 5.28 2.38 6.63
N MET A 183 4.85 1.17 6.32
CA MET A 183 5.09 0.01 7.16
C MET A 183 6.59 -0.29 7.31
N MET A 184 7.34 -0.29 6.20
CA MET A 184 8.79 -0.57 6.22
C MET A 184 9.60 0.54 6.90
N ASN A 185 9.24 1.81 6.68
CA ASN A 185 9.97 2.96 7.19
C ASN A 185 9.30 3.64 8.39
N MET A 186 8.42 2.93 9.09
CA MET A 186 7.58 3.46 10.17
C MET A 186 8.37 4.18 11.28
N HIS A 187 9.56 3.69 11.61
CA HIS A 187 10.42 4.29 12.62
C HIS A 187 10.88 5.72 12.27
N ARG A 188 10.94 6.06 10.97
CA ARG A 188 11.39 7.37 10.45
C ARG A 188 10.30 8.43 10.44
N TYR A 189 9.04 8.04 10.61
CA TYR A 189 7.90 8.92 10.44
C TYR A 189 7.32 9.33 11.78
N GLU A 190 7.62 10.56 12.20
CA GLU A 190 7.25 11.08 13.52
C GLU A 190 5.74 11.09 13.77
N HIS A 191 4.93 11.33 12.72
CA HIS A 191 3.47 11.34 12.81
C HIS A 191 2.86 9.99 13.24
N PHE A 192 3.63 8.89 13.24
CA PHE A 192 3.18 7.61 13.78
C PHE A 192 3.42 7.43 15.28
N TRP A 193 4.05 8.41 15.94
CA TRP A 193 4.54 8.23 17.30
C TRP A 193 4.16 9.41 18.18
N THR A 194 3.51 9.10 19.29
CA THR A 194 3.15 10.09 20.31
C THR A 194 3.88 9.78 21.62
N ILE A 195 4.35 10.81 22.30
CA ILE A 195 5.00 10.67 23.61
C ILE A 195 3.91 10.68 24.69
N ARG A 196 3.85 9.64 25.51
CA ARG A 196 2.96 9.56 26.67
C ARG A 196 3.77 9.57 27.95
N GLN A 197 3.43 10.47 28.87
CA GLN A 197 3.95 10.46 30.23
C GLN A 197 3.32 9.29 31.00
N ILE A 198 4.16 8.40 31.52
CA ILE A 198 3.73 7.23 32.33
C ILE A 198 3.86 7.54 33.82
N GLY A 199 4.76 8.44 34.19
CA GLY A 199 4.96 8.90 35.56
C GLY A 199 5.90 10.10 35.62
N PRO A 200 6.26 10.56 36.82
CA PRO A 200 7.20 11.67 36.99
C PRO A 200 8.53 11.37 36.27
N GLY A 201 8.86 12.19 35.26
CA GLY A 201 10.09 12.05 34.47
C GLY A 201 10.16 10.84 33.53
N HIS A 202 9.12 9.98 33.47
CA HIS A 202 9.11 8.79 32.63
C HIS A 202 8.13 8.97 31.48
N SER A 203 8.66 9.01 30.26
CA SER A 203 7.89 9.08 29.03
C SER A 203 8.13 7.85 28.15
N SER A 204 7.11 7.44 27.40
CA SER A 204 7.20 6.34 26.46
C SER A 204 6.63 6.72 25.11
N ARG A 205 7.23 6.19 24.05
CA ARG A 205 6.83 6.41 22.66
C ARG A 205 5.79 5.37 22.29
N ILE A 206 4.57 5.81 22.02
CA ILE A 206 3.45 4.93 21.67
C ILE A 206 3.15 5.08 20.17
N PHE A 207 3.08 3.95 19.48
CA PHE A 207 2.66 3.90 18.09
C PHE A 207 1.18 4.26 17.96
N ARG A 208 0.86 5.14 17.02
CA ARG A 208 -0.49 5.51 16.63
C ARG A 208 -0.54 5.71 15.14
N ASN A 209 -1.53 5.12 14.46
CA ASN A 209 -1.76 5.39 13.05
C ASN A 209 -2.77 6.54 12.87
N PRO A 210 -2.33 7.76 12.50
CA PRO A 210 -3.23 8.90 12.33
C PRO A 210 -4.15 8.77 11.09
N PHE A 211 -3.85 7.85 10.17
CA PHE A 211 -4.65 7.62 8.96
C PHE A 211 -5.74 6.55 9.14
N ASN A 212 -5.73 5.82 10.27
CA ASN A 212 -6.74 4.81 10.55
C ASN A 212 -8.11 5.47 10.82
N LYS A 213 -9.12 5.09 10.03
CA LYS A 213 -10.50 5.59 10.08
C LYS A 213 -11.36 4.91 11.17
N GLY A 214 -10.73 4.29 12.16
CA GLY A 214 -11.37 3.68 13.33
C GLY A 214 -11.66 2.18 13.22
N SER A 215 -11.82 1.64 12.01
CA SER A 215 -11.96 0.19 11.78
C SER A 215 -11.37 -0.24 10.45
N GLY A 216 -11.06 -1.54 10.32
CA GLY A 216 -10.58 -2.10 9.05
C GLY A 216 -11.58 -1.95 7.90
N VAL A 217 -12.88 -2.05 8.19
CA VAL A 217 -13.94 -1.84 7.19
C VAL A 217 -13.96 -0.39 6.73
N ALA A 218 -13.86 0.58 7.65
CA ALA A 218 -13.78 1.99 7.32
C ALA A 218 -12.53 2.31 6.48
N ASN A 219 -11.39 1.69 6.78
CA ASN A 219 -10.17 1.82 5.98
C ASN A 219 -10.33 1.24 4.57
N CYS A 220 -10.96 0.08 4.44
CA CYS A 220 -11.29 -0.51 3.14
C CYS A 220 -12.24 0.37 2.33
N LEU A 221 -13.31 0.89 2.93
CA LEU A 221 -14.25 1.80 2.28
C LEU A 221 -13.56 3.10 1.84
N ASP A 222 -12.65 3.63 2.66
CA ASP A 222 -11.84 4.79 2.29
C ASP A 222 -10.91 4.49 1.10
N PHE A 223 -10.23 3.34 1.11
CA PHE A 223 -9.34 2.93 0.04
C PHE A 223 -10.07 2.76 -1.31
N TRP A 224 -11.22 2.08 -1.31
CA TRP A 224 -11.94 1.78 -2.54
C TRP A 224 -12.82 2.94 -3.02
N TRP A 225 -13.39 3.72 -2.10
CA TRP A 225 -14.43 4.70 -2.41
C TRP A 225 -14.05 6.15 -2.09
N HIS A 226 -13.84 6.49 -0.82
CA HIS A 226 -13.74 7.90 -0.39
C HIS A 226 -12.43 8.59 -0.78
N ARG A 227 -11.33 7.84 -0.91
CA ARG A 227 -10.00 8.33 -1.33
C ARG A 227 -9.47 9.49 -0.47
N THR A 228 -9.71 9.43 0.84
CA THR A 228 -9.23 10.43 1.81
C THR A 228 -8.13 9.88 2.70
N ARG A 229 -7.37 8.91 2.19
CA ARG A 229 -6.25 8.26 2.90
C ARG A 229 -5.15 9.21 3.34
N TRP A 230 -4.97 10.33 2.65
CA TRP A 230 -4.02 11.37 3.01
C TRP A 230 -4.48 12.20 4.23
N GLN A 231 -5.77 12.21 4.56
CA GLN A 231 -6.31 12.97 5.69
C GLN A 231 -6.05 12.25 7.01
N MET A 232 -5.35 12.94 7.91
CA MET A 232 -5.26 12.53 9.30
C MET A 232 -6.62 12.66 9.98
N VAL A 233 -6.99 11.67 10.78
CA VAL A 233 -8.17 11.72 11.62
C VAL A 233 -7.75 12.22 12.99
N ALA A 234 -8.40 13.27 13.49
CA ALA A 234 -8.22 13.72 14.86
C ALA A 234 -8.64 12.59 15.80
N GLN A 235 -7.66 12.01 16.48
CA GLN A 235 -7.89 10.93 17.43
C GLN A 235 -8.19 11.54 18.80
N PRO A 236 -9.10 10.95 19.60
CA PRO A 236 -9.34 11.41 20.96
C PRO A 236 -8.02 11.49 21.74
N GLN A 237 -7.76 12.66 22.33
CA GLN A 237 -6.73 12.81 23.36
C GLN A 237 -7.02 11.74 24.42
N PRO A 238 -6.03 10.91 24.82
CA PRO A 238 -6.24 10.02 25.96
C PRO A 238 -6.64 10.92 27.14
N LEU A 239 -7.75 10.59 27.81
CA LEU A 239 -8.18 11.25 29.04
C LEU A 239 -6.93 11.44 29.90
N GLU A 240 -6.52 12.68 30.11
CA GLU A 240 -5.51 13.00 31.11
C GLU A 240 -6.03 12.37 32.39
N GLY A 241 -5.32 11.37 32.90
CA GLY A 241 -5.63 10.78 34.18
C GLY A 241 -5.61 11.91 35.18
N GLY A 242 -6.80 12.32 35.62
CA GLY A 242 -6.96 13.27 36.70
C GLY A 242 -6.25 12.69 37.92
N CYS A 243 -5.00 13.07 38.10
CA CYS A 243 -4.35 12.99 39.39
C CYS A 243 -5.19 13.91 40.28
N GLN A 244 -6.14 13.33 41.01
CA GLN A 244 -6.80 14.00 42.11
C GLN A 244 -5.68 14.53 43.01
N LYS A 245 -5.45 15.84 42.93
CA LYS A 245 -4.78 16.60 43.98
C LYS A 245 -5.67 16.48 45.22
N GLN A 246 -5.58 15.35 45.93
CA GLN A 246 -5.86 15.36 47.36
C GLN A 246 -4.66 16.06 48.00
N CYS A 247 -4.88 17.34 48.21
CA CYS A 247 -3.98 18.26 48.87
C CYS A 247 -3.47 17.65 50.18
N CYS A 248 -2.15 17.61 50.32
CA CYS A 248 -1.51 17.78 51.61
C CYS A 248 -1.94 19.14 52.18
N ASN A 249 -2.59 19.13 53.34
CA ASN A 249 -2.76 20.19 54.35
C ASN A 249 -3.54 19.48 55.49
N HIS A 250 -3.10 19.31 56.72
CA HIS A 250 -2.16 20.04 57.56
C HIS A 250 -1.55 19.09 58.60
N SER A 251 -0.29 19.33 58.96
CA SER A 251 0.24 19.06 60.29
C SER A 251 -0.16 20.21 61.23
N HIS A 252 -0.86 19.89 62.32
CA HIS A 252 -0.73 20.48 63.65
C HIS A 252 -1.24 19.47 64.68
#